data_AF-A0A6A5XVW6-F1
#
_entry.id   AF-A0A6A5XVW6-F1
#
_cell.length_a   1.000
_cell.length_b   1.000
_cell.length_c   1.000
_cell.angle_alpha   90.00
_cell.angle_beta   90.00
_cell.angle_gamma   90.00
#
_symmetry.space_group_name_H-M   'P 1'
#
loop_
_entity.id
_entity.type
_entity.pdbx_description
1 polymer ?
#
loop_
_entity_poly.entity_id
_entity_poly.type
_entity_poly.pdbx_seq_one_letter_code
_entity_poly.pdbx_strand_id
1 'polypeptide(L)'
;MSDIEELKKVVAQLQKEVTRLGGNSPDQEEVRKLQYKYGYYLDKCLYKEVAELYSNHPDTCVEFLGGRYNGKDGVKRLYIGRFAKSFVAGRNGPVHGFLLDHPQIQGIVDVNPEGTRAKGRFRSMMSAGTHESIKDTHPRGLVQWWEGGIYENEYIKEDGVWKIFRLKYFPFWHATFEKGWSYTKPNYVPFLSTTYPEDPNGPNELCENPMLWPDTRVVPFHYEHPITGEQVADDDLRAPEYGQDPSSSTPALKLSKPASDP
;
A
#
# COMPACT_ATOMS: atom_id res chain seq x y z
N MET A 1 9.79 29.11 45.86
CA MET A 1 10.32 28.21 44.81
C MET A 1 11.32 29.00 44.03
N SER A 2 12.47 28.41 43.71
CA SER A 2 13.45 29.07 42.84
C SER A 2 13.00 28.98 41.38
N ASP A 3 13.41 29.93 40.54
CA ASP A 3 13.14 29.91 39.09
C ASP A 3 13.53 28.58 38.43
N ILE A 4 14.53 27.88 39.00
CA ILE A 4 14.97 26.55 38.55
C ILE A 4 13.93 25.47 38.82
N GLU A 5 13.21 25.53 39.94
CA GLU A 5 12.14 24.57 40.25
C GLU A 5 10.93 24.77 39.34
N GLU A 6 10.62 26.02 39.01
CA GLU A 6 9.53 26.38 38.11
C GLU A 6 9.84 25.94 36.67
N LEU A 7 11.07 26.17 36.20
CA LEU A 7 11.55 25.68 34.90
C LEU A 7 11.53 24.14 34.81
N LYS A 8 11.97 23.42 35.84
CA LYS A 8 11.90 21.94 35.86
C LYS A 8 10.47 21.43 35.73
N LYS A 9 9.52 22.11 36.39
CA LYS A 9 8.10 21.77 36.32
C LYS A 9 7.52 22.01 34.92
N VAL A 10 7.87 23.13 34.29
CA VAL A 10 7.48 23.44 32.91
C VAL A 10 8.07 22.43 31.92
N VAL A 11 9.35 22.07 32.05
CA VAL A 11 9.99 21.07 31.19
C VAL A 11 9.32 19.71 31.32
N ALA A 12 9.05 19.24 32.55
CA ALA A 12 8.35 17.98 32.77
C ALA A 12 6.93 18.00 32.19
N GLN A 13 6.23 19.13 32.31
CA GLN A 13 4.90 19.31 31.74
C GLN A 13 4.92 19.33 30.20
N LEU A 14 5.91 19.99 29.59
CA LEU A 14 6.12 19.99 28.14
C LEU A 14 6.51 18.61 27.63
N GLN A 15 7.38 17.86 28.32
CA GLN A 15 7.70 16.48 27.97
C GLN A 15 6.46 15.59 28.05
N LYS A 16 5.60 15.79 29.05
CA LYS A 16 4.33 15.07 29.18
C LYS A 16 3.35 15.46 28.07
N GLU A 17 3.27 16.73 27.69
CA GLU A 17 2.45 17.23 26.57
C GLU A 17 2.95 16.69 25.22
N VAL A 18 4.25 16.72 24.95
CA VAL A 18 4.88 16.16 23.75
C VAL A 18 4.66 14.65 23.68
N THR A 19 4.79 13.95 24.80
CA THR A 19 4.49 12.51 24.89
C THR A 19 2.99 12.24 24.66
N ARG A 20 2.09 13.04 25.27
CA ARG A 20 0.64 12.92 25.15
C ARG A 20 0.13 13.20 23.74
N LEU A 21 0.72 14.18 23.07
CA LEU A 21 0.43 14.50 21.67
C LEU A 21 1.08 13.52 20.69
N GLY A 22 1.80 12.51 21.21
CA GLY A 22 2.64 11.60 20.46
C GLY A 22 3.87 12.36 19.98
N GLY A 23 5.05 12.11 20.58
CA GLY A 23 6.29 12.79 20.18
C GLY A 23 6.62 12.69 18.68
N ASN A 24 5.98 11.73 18.00
CA ASN A 24 6.09 11.49 16.57
C ASN A 24 4.89 11.97 15.74
N SER A 25 3.93 12.71 16.31
CA SER A 25 2.71 13.16 15.62
C SER A 25 3.00 13.97 14.34
N PRO A 26 4.00 14.88 14.31
CA PRO A 26 4.40 15.53 13.06
C PRO A 26 4.88 14.52 12.01
N ASP A 27 5.73 13.56 12.39
CA ASP A 27 6.25 12.53 11.47
C ASP A 27 5.15 11.57 10.97
N GLN A 28 4.25 11.16 11.86
CA GLN A 28 3.08 10.35 11.49
C GLN A 28 2.21 11.07 10.45
N GLU A 29 2.00 12.38 10.63
CA GLU A 29 1.22 13.18 9.68
C GLU A 29 1.99 13.43 8.38
N GLU A 30 3.31 13.60 8.41
CA GLU A 30 4.15 13.69 7.21
C GLU A 30 4.09 12.39 6.39
N VAL A 31 4.19 11.24 7.04
CA VAL A 31 4.05 9.92 6.40
C VAL A 31 2.65 9.73 5.84
N ARG A 32 1.61 10.12 6.58
CA ARG A 32 0.21 10.09 6.10
C ARG A 32 0.02 10.95 4.86
N LYS A 33 0.52 12.20 4.89
CA LYS A 33 0.50 13.11 3.74
C LYS A 33 1.30 12.56 2.56
N LEU A 34 2.44 11.92 2.81
CA LEU A 34 3.23 11.25 1.77
C LEU A 34 2.40 10.17 1.06
N GLN A 35 1.70 9.33 1.83
CA GLN A 35 0.81 8.32 1.26
C GLN A 35 -0.33 8.95 0.45
N TYR A 36 -0.96 10.02 0.95
CA TYR A 36 -2.00 10.71 0.17
C TYR A 36 -1.47 11.38 -1.09
N LYS A 37 -0.27 11.98 -1.07
CA LYS A 37 0.40 12.49 -2.27
C LYS A 37 0.63 11.37 -3.29
N TYR A 38 1.06 10.20 -2.84
CA TYR A 38 1.15 9.00 -3.69
C TYR A 38 -0.19 8.71 -4.38
N GLY A 39 -1.30 8.70 -3.64
CA GLY A 39 -2.65 8.51 -4.21
C GLY A 39 -3.00 9.56 -5.26
N TYR A 40 -2.86 10.84 -4.93
CA TYR A 40 -3.18 11.94 -5.87
C TYR A 40 -2.36 11.90 -7.16
N TYR A 41 -1.07 11.54 -7.11
CA TYR A 41 -0.27 11.36 -8.32
C TYR A 41 -0.72 10.11 -9.11
N LEU A 42 -1.01 9.01 -8.42
CA LEU A 42 -1.45 7.76 -9.04
C LEU A 42 -2.75 7.96 -9.83
N ASP A 43 -3.75 8.63 -9.23
CA ASP A 43 -5.06 8.92 -9.83
C ASP A 43 -4.96 9.71 -11.14
N LYS A 44 -3.92 10.54 -11.25
CA LYS A 44 -3.66 11.35 -12.44
C LYS A 44 -2.65 10.73 -13.37
N CYS A 45 -2.30 9.45 -13.18
CA CYS A 45 -1.31 8.75 -14.01
C CYS A 45 0.04 9.49 -14.08
N LEU A 46 0.39 10.22 -13.01
CA LEU A 46 1.65 10.94 -12.82
C LEU A 46 2.71 9.98 -12.28
N TYR A 47 3.00 8.95 -13.08
CA TYR A 47 3.81 7.80 -12.69
C TYR A 47 5.29 8.12 -12.47
N LYS A 48 5.81 9.19 -13.08
CA LYS A 48 7.16 9.69 -12.79
C LYS A 48 7.23 10.25 -11.38
N GLU A 49 6.22 11.03 -10.98
CA GLU A 49 6.09 11.63 -9.66
C GLU A 49 5.92 10.53 -8.60
N VAL A 50 5.07 9.52 -8.87
CA VAL A 50 4.93 8.33 -8.02
C VAL A 50 6.28 7.63 -7.83
N ALA A 51 7.01 7.35 -8.91
CA ALA A 51 8.29 6.66 -8.82
C ALA A 51 9.32 7.44 -7.99
N GLU A 52 9.29 8.78 -8.02
CA GLU A 52 10.21 9.63 -7.26
C GLU A 52 9.91 9.70 -5.75
N LEU A 53 8.72 9.31 -5.28
CA LEU A 53 8.41 9.21 -3.85
C LEU A 53 9.15 8.09 -3.12
N TYR A 54 9.70 7.12 -3.86
CA TYR A 54 10.40 5.97 -3.30
C TYR A 54 11.82 6.32 -2.88
N SER A 55 12.29 5.69 -1.80
CA SER A 55 13.70 5.68 -1.41
C SER A 55 14.58 5.02 -2.48
N ASN A 56 15.88 5.35 -2.46
CA ASN A 56 16.90 4.68 -3.26
C ASN A 56 17.58 3.52 -2.53
N HIS A 57 17.10 3.17 -1.32
CA HIS A 57 17.63 2.07 -0.54
C HIS A 57 17.53 0.74 -1.32
N PRO A 58 18.55 -0.13 -1.28
CA PRO A 58 18.55 -1.41 -2.00
C PRO A 58 17.31 -2.28 -1.75
N ASP A 59 16.80 -2.27 -0.52
CA ASP A 59 15.60 -3.03 -0.12
C ASP A 59 14.26 -2.35 -0.43
N THR A 60 14.29 -1.20 -1.12
CA THR A 60 13.06 -0.57 -1.59
C THR A 60 12.30 -1.53 -2.50
N CYS A 61 10.99 -1.66 -2.33
CA CYS A 61 10.20 -2.50 -3.23
C CYS A 61 8.73 -2.07 -3.35
N VAL A 62 8.08 -2.62 -4.37
CA VAL A 62 6.62 -2.61 -4.51
C VAL A 62 6.13 -4.04 -4.66
N GLU A 63 5.19 -4.45 -3.81
CA GLU A 63 4.47 -5.71 -3.92
C GLU A 63 3.06 -5.41 -4.43
N PHE A 64 2.73 -6.00 -5.58
CA PHE A 64 1.47 -5.79 -6.28
C PHE A 64 1.10 -7.01 -7.11
N LEU A 65 -0.15 -7.48 -6.96
CA LEU A 65 -0.72 -8.63 -7.69
C LEU A 65 0.23 -9.84 -7.77
N GLY A 66 0.75 -10.26 -6.61
CA GLY A 66 1.59 -11.45 -6.50
C GLY A 66 3.00 -11.29 -7.08
N GLY A 67 3.44 -10.08 -7.43
CA GLY A 67 4.80 -9.81 -7.85
C GLY A 67 5.48 -8.78 -6.95
N ARG A 68 6.79 -8.93 -6.75
CA ARG A 68 7.65 -7.95 -6.07
C ARG A 68 8.63 -7.30 -7.04
N TYR A 69 8.61 -5.98 -7.07
CA TYR A 69 9.50 -5.13 -7.87
C TYR A 69 10.56 -4.53 -6.96
N ASN A 70 11.80 -5.00 -7.09
CA ASN A 70 12.91 -4.63 -6.21
C ASN A 70 13.65 -3.39 -6.73
N GLY A 71 14.05 -2.53 -5.80
CA GLY A 71 14.76 -1.28 -6.03
C GLY A 71 13.97 -0.23 -6.80
N LYS A 72 14.59 0.94 -6.97
CA LYS A 72 14.04 2.05 -7.77
C LYS A 72 13.79 1.65 -9.23
N ASP A 73 14.60 0.75 -9.78
CA ASP A 73 14.41 0.24 -11.14
C ASP A 73 13.15 -0.64 -11.27
N GLY A 74 12.87 -1.48 -10.26
CA GLY A 74 11.63 -2.23 -10.18
C GLY A 74 10.41 -1.31 -10.09
N VAL A 75 10.48 -0.29 -9.22
CA VAL A 75 9.45 0.76 -9.11
C VAL A 75 9.17 1.39 -10.49
N LYS A 76 10.22 1.77 -11.22
CA LYS A 76 10.10 2.37 -12.56
C LYS A 76 9.54 1.38 -13.59
N ARG A 77 9.93 0.09 -13.55
CA ARG A 77 9.34 -0.95 -14.41
C ARG A 77 7.82 -1.06 -14.20
N LEU A 78 7.35 -1.06 -12.95
CA LEU A 78 5.93 -1.12 -12.64
C LEU A 78 5.19 0.14 -13.11
N TYR A 79 5.55 1.31 -12.59
CA TYR A 79 4.75 2.52 -12.81
C TYR A 79 4.93 3.10 -14.22
N ILE A 80 6.17 3.19 -14.71
CA ILE A 80 6.47 3.81 -16.01
C ILE A 80 6.47 2.76 -17.13
N GLY A 81 7.09 1.59 -16.88
CA GLY A 81 7.17 0.52 -17.86
C GLY A 81 5.82 -0.12 -18.17
N ARG A 82 5.02 -0.40 -17.12
CA ARG A 82 3.73 -1.09 -17.23
C ARG A 82 2.54 -0.15 -17.19
N PHE A 83 2.31 0.55 -16.07
CA PHE A 83 1.07 1.32 -15.87
C PHE A 83 0.90 2.47 -16.86
N ALA A 84 1.94 3.29 -17.07
CA ALA A 84 1.88 4.39 -18.04
C ALA A 84 1.49 3.89 -19.44
N LYS A 85 2.08 2.78 -19.90
CA LYS A 85 1.76 2.20 -21.21
C LYS A 85 0.34 1.64 -21.26
N SER A 86 -0.11 0.96 -20.20
CA SER A 86 -1.41 0.28 -20.16
C SER A 86 -2.61 1.21 -19.96
N PHE A 87 -2.45 2.35 -19.30
CA PHE A 87 -3.56 3.24 -18.94
C PHE A 87 -3.58 4.54 -19.75
N VAL A 88 -2.42 5.03 -20.18
CA VAL A 88 -2.31 6.36 -20.81
C VAL A 88 -1.31 6.38 -21.98
N ALA A 89 -1.09 5.23 -22.62
CA ALA A 89 -0.23 5.08 -23.81
C ALA A 89 1.19 5.66 -23.64
N GLY A 90 1.76 5.53 -22.45
CA GLY A 90 3.12 5.98 -22.11
C GLY A 90 3.23 7.46 -21.70
N ARG A 91 2.11 8.19 -21.66
CA ARG A 91 2.05 9.56 -21.14
C ARG A 91 2.30 9.60 -19.63
N ASN A 92 2.85 10.71 -19.15
CA ASN A 92 2.85 11.05 -17.73
C ASN A 92 1.75 12.10 -17.48
N GLY A 93 0.64 11.69 -16.88
CA GLY A 93 -0.54 12.52 -16.72
C GLY A 93 -1.80 11.88 -17.31
N PRO A 94 -2.99 12.46 -17.03
CA PRO A 94 -4.26 11.88 -17.41
C PRO A 94 -4.50 12.00 -18.92
N VAL A 95 -5.46 11.20 -19.40
CA VAL A 95 -6.02 11.27 -20.75
C VAL A 95 -7.52 11.54 -20.67
N HIS A 96 -8.07 12.21 -21.67
CA HIS A 96 -9.50 12.51 -21.72
C HIS A 96 -10.33 11.22 -21.66
N GLY A 97 -11.37 11.21 -20.82
CA GLY A 97 -12.34 10.11 -20.74
C GLY A 97 -11.88 8.88 -19.94
N PHE A 98 -10.64 8.80 -19.46
CA PHE A 98 -10.20 7.74 -18.54
C PHE A 98 -10.33 8.20 -17.09
N LEU A 99 -11.08 7.47 -16.28
CA LEU A 99 -11.21 7.68 -14.85
C LEU A 99 -10.30 6.70 -14.10
N LEU A 100 -9.55 7.24 -13.16
CA LEU A 100 -8.85 6.50 -12.13
C LEU A 100 -8.96 7.33 -10.84
N ASP A 101 -9.66 6.78 -9.86
CA ASP A 101 -9.85 7.39 -8.55
C ASP A 101 -9.54 6.33 -7.49
N HIS A 102 -8.48 6.54 -6.71
CA HIS A 102 -7.93 5.57 -5.76
C HIS A 102 -7.81 6.13 -4.32
N PRO A 103 -8.92 6.62 -3.70
CA PRO A 103 -8.90 7.09 -2.31
C PRO A 103 -8.24 6.11 -1.34
N GLN A 104 -7.38 6.65 -0.47
CA GLN A 104 -6.72 5.94 0.62
C GLN A 104 -7.23 6.50 1.95
N ILE A 105 -7.93 5.66 2.70
CA ILE A 105 -8.70 6.03 3.89
C ILE A 105 -8.37 5.11 5.08
N GLN A 106 -8.89 5.44 6.26
CA GLN A 106 -8.67 4.65 7.49
C GLN A 106 -7.18 4.44 7.82
N GLY A 107 -6.36 5.48 7.64
CA GLY A 107 -4.91 5.36 7.80
C GLY A 107 -4.48 5.19 9.26
N ILE A 108 -3.67 4.18 9.55
CA ILE A 108 -2.93 4.04 10.83
C ILE A 108 -1.45 4.14 10.50
N VAL A 109 -0.71 4.99 11.23
CA VAL A 109 0.71 5.25 10.98
C VAL A 109 1.44 5.25 12.31
N ASP A 110 2.45 4.38 12.41
CA ASP A 110 3.33 4.27 13.56
C ASP A 110 4.77 4.55 13.14
N VAL A 111 5.41 5.46 13.85
CA VAL A 111 6.82 5.86 13.64
C VAL A 111 7.63 5.24 14.76
N ASN A 112 8.79 4.68 14.43
CA ASN A 112 9.69 4.08 15.43
C ASN A 112 10.22 5.13 16.43
N PRO A 113 10.71 4.70 17.60
CA PRO A 113 11.23 5.63 18.62
C PRO A 113 12.32 6.58 18.09
N GLU A 114 13.11 6.14 17.11
CA GLU A 114 14.20 6.92 16.53
C GLU A 114 13.73 7.97 15.51
N GLY A 115 12.47 7.94 15.06
CA GLY A 115 11.96 8.89 14.05
C GLY A 115 12.54 8.69 12.65
N THR A 116 13.02 7.48 12.33
CA THR A 116 13.73 7.15 11.09
C THR A 116 12.98 6.16 10.19
N ARG A 117 12.05 5.40 10.76
CA ARG A 117 11.24 4.39 10.07
C ARG A 117 9.79 4.55 10.49
N ALA A 118 8.88 4.24 9.58
CA ALA A 118 7.46 4.18 9.91
C ALA A 118 6.81 3.00 9.21
N LYS A 119 5.69 2.56 9.76
CA LYS A 119 4.78 1.60 9.14
C LYS A 119 3.42 2.26 8.99
N GLY A 120 2.70 1.90 7.93
CA GLY A 120 1.41 2.53 7.66
C GLY A 120 0.43 1.59 6.99
N ARG A 121 -0.76 1.48 7.60
CA ARG A 121 -1.89 0.73 7.07
C ARG A 121 -2.91 1.69 6.47
N PHE A 122 -3.36 1.43 5.26
CA PHE A 122 -4.39 2.24 4.60
C PHE A 122 -5.36 1.37 3.82
N ARG A 123 -6.66 1.62 3.96
CA ARG A 123 -7.68 1.00 3.13
C ARG A 123 -7.82 1.79 1.84
N SER A 124 -7.92 1.11 0.71
CA SER A 124 -8.20 1.75 -0.56
C SER A 124 -9.48 1.22 -1.19
N MET A 125 -10.22 2.13 -1.80
CA MET A 125 -11.34 1.86 -2.69
C MET A 125 -11.05 2.57 -3.99
N MET A 126 -10.99 1.82 -5.09
CA MET A 126 -10.72 2.34 -6.43
C MET A 126 -11.99 2.30 -7.27
N SER A 127 -12.19 3.34 -8.07
CA SER A 127 -13.08 3.34 -9.23
C SER A 127 -12.28 3.67 -10.47
N ALA A 128 -12.39 2.85 -11.50
CA ALA A 128 -11.68 3.09 -12.76
C ALA A 128 -12.53 2.67 -13.96
N GLY A 129 -12.27 3.31 -15.10
CA GLY A 129 -13.06 3.07 -16.30
C GLY A 129 -12.86 4.09 -17.39
N THR A 130 -13.64 3.93 -18.45
CA THR A 130 -13.65 4.78 -19.64
C THR A 130 -15.03 5.38 -19.83
N HIS A 131 -15.09 6.66 -20.19
CA HIS A 131 -16.31 7.33 -20.60
C HIS A 131 -16.75 6.89 -22.00
N GLU A 132 -18.05 6.97 -22.30
CA GLU A 132 -18.59 6.57 -23.61
C GLU A 132 -17.93 7.31 -24.79
N SER A 133 -17.58 8.58 -24.60
CA SER A 133 -16.96 9.43 -25.63
C SER A 133 -15.64 8.89 -26.20
N ILE A 134 -14.99 7.94 -25.52
CA ILE A 134 -13.72 7.35 -25.96
C ILE A 134 -13.82 5.85 -26.23
N LYS A 135 -15.02 5.24 -26.20
CA LYS A 135 -15.19 3.77 -26.33
C LYS A 135 -14.60 3.19 -27.61
N ASP A 136 -14.64 3.94 -28.72
CA ASP A 136 -14.19 3.48 -30.03
C ASP A 136 -12.71 3.82 -30.31
N THR A 137 -12.07 4.64 -29.46
CA THR A 137 -10.68 5.08 -29.63
C THR A 137 -9.74 4.57 -28.55
N HIS A 138 -10.26 4.24 -27.37
CA HIS A 138 -9.48 3.70 -26.27
C HIS A 138 -9.37 2.16 -26.39
N PRO A 139 -8.17 1.57 -26.24
CA PRO A 139 -7.96 0.12 -26.44
C PRO A 139 -8.74 -0.77 -25.47
N ARG A 140 -9.25 -0.20 -24.37
CA ARG A 140 -10.09 -0.92 -23.39
C ARG A 140 -11.58 -0.91 -23.73
N GLY A 141 -12.01 -0.20 -24.76
CA GLY A 141 -13.43 -0.05 -25.09
C GLY A 141 -14.18 0.73 -24.02
N LEU A 142 -15.47 0.41 -23.84
CA LEU A 142 -16.32 0.88 -22.74
C LEU A 142 -16.24 -0.09 -21.56
N VAL A 143 -15.58 0.31 -20.48
CA VAL A 143 -15.40 -0.52 -19.28
C VAL A 143 -15.45 0.32 -18.00
N GLN A 144 -15.95 -0.26 -16.90
CA GLN A 144 -15.88 0.30 -15.56
C GLN A 144 -15.71 -0.81 -14.52
N TRP A 145 -14.92 -0.56 -13.48
CA TRP A 145 -14.71 -1.51 -12.40
C TRP A 145 -14.37 -0.80 -11.09
N TRP A 146 -14.59 -1.54 -10.00
CA TRP A 146 -14.22 -1.18 -8.65
C TRP A 146 -13.15 -2.15 -8.15
N GLU A 147 -12.30 -1.66 -7.27
CA GLU A 147 -11.32 -2.46 -6.55
C GLU A 147 -11.31 -2.04 -5.08
N GLY A 148 -11.14 -2.99 -4.19
CA GLY A 148 -10.88 -2.71 -2.78
C GLY A 148 -9.62 -3.43 -2.35
N GLY A 149 -8.80 -2.80 -1.51
CA GLY A 149 -7.56 -3.41 -1.04
C GLY A 149 -6.99 -2.72 0.20
N ILE A 150 -5.92 -3.30 0.72
CA ILE A 150 -5.20 -2.80 1.90
C ILE A 150 -3.74 -2.55 1.53
N TYR A 151 -3.22 -1.39 1.90
CA TYR A 151 -1.80 -1.10 1.98
C TYR A 151 -1.29 -1.45 3.37
N GLU A 152 -0.14 -2.12 3.45
CA GLU A 152 0.60 -2.38 4.69
C GLU A 152 2.07 -1.99 4.46
N ASN A 153 2.31 -0.68 4.38
CA ASN A 153 3.53 -0.09 3.86
C ASN A 153 4.59 0.15 4.95
N GLU A 154 5.83 0.28 4.52
CA GLU A 154 6.96 0.77 5.30
C GLU A 154 7.54 2.03 4.66
N TYR A 155 8.03 2.93 5.50
CA TYR A 155 8.61 4.22 5.14
C TYR A 155 9.97 4.40 5.82
N ILE A 156 10.81 5.21 5.19
CA ILE A 156 12.15 5.56 5.69
C ILE A 156 12.35 7.06 5.60
N LYS A 157 13.02 7.63 6.61
CA LYS A 157 13.42 9.04 6.62
C LYS A 157 14.89 9.13 6.21
N GLU A 158 15.16 9.77 5.08
CA GLU A 158 16.50 9.97 4.53
C GLU A 158 16.76 11.47 4.41
N ASP A 159 17.85 11.96 4.99
CA ASP A 159 18.22 13.38 4.98
C ASP A 159 17.07 14.31 5.45
N GLY A 160 16.32 13.84 6.45
CA GLY A 160 15.17 14.56 7.02
C GLY A 160 13.88 14.44 6.21
N VAL A 161 13.85 13.72 5.10
CA VAL A 161 12.68 13.58 4.22
C VAL A 161 12.12 12.16 4.27
N TRP A 162 10.83 12.03 4.58
CA TRP A 162 10.11 10.76 4.49
C TRP A 162 9.93 10.30 3.04
N LYS A 163 10.19 9.03 2.79
CA LYS A 163 10.07 8.36 1.49
C LYS A 163 9.39 7.01 1.65
N ILE A 164 8.74 6.55 0.58
CA ILE A 164 8.18 5.19 0.53
C ILE A 164 9.35 4.21 0.47
N PHE A 165 9.42 3.30 1.43
CA PHE A 165 10.47 2.29 1.48
C PHE A 165 9.97 0.99 0.85
N ARG A 166 8.95 0.37 1.42
CA ARG A 166 8.35 -0.86 0.91
C ARG A 166 6.83 -0.67 0.83
N LEU A 167 6.32 -0.57 -0.38
CA LEU A 167 4.87 -0.52 -0.60
C LEU A 167 4.35 -1.94 -0.76
N LYS A 168 3.39 -2.35 0.05
CA LYS A 168 2.76 -3.68 -0.03
C LYS A 168 1.27 -3.48 -0.18
N TYR A 169 0.80 -3.60 -1.42
CA TYR A 169 -0.62 -3.50 -1.70
C TYR A 169 -1.19 -4.90 -1.89
N PHE A 170 -2.24 -5.18 -1.13
CA PHE A 170 -3.04 -6.38 -1.21
C PHE A 170 -4.39 -6.01 -1.84
N PRO A 171 -4.53 -6.10 -3.19
CA PRO A 171 -5.83 -6.09 -3.82
C PRO A 171 -6.68 -7.18 -3.19
N PHE A 172 -7.82 -6.81 -2.64
CA PHE A 172 -8.66 -7.72 -1.89
C PHE A 172 -9.81 -8.24 -2.76
N TRP A 173 -10.51 -7.34 -3.46
CA TRP A 173 -11.58 -7.71 -4.38
C TRP A 173 -11.64 -6.76 -5.56
N HIS A 174 -12.20 -7.27 -6.66
CA HIS A 174 -12.61 -6.48 -7.81
C HIS A 174 -14.09 -6.70 -8.05
N ALA A 175 -14.76 -5.72 -8.65
CA ALA A 175 -16.14 -5.83 -9.08
C ALA A 175 -16.36 -5.07 -10.39
N THR A 176 -17.21 -5.62 -11.26
CA THR A 176 -17.92 -4.80 -12.24
C THR A 176 -19.00 -4.01 -11.51
N PHE A 177 -19.25 -2.76 -11.92
CA PHE A 177 -20.29 -1.95 -11.28
C PHE A 177 -21.69 -2.57 -11.40
N GLU A 178 -21.97 -3.25 -12.51
CA GLU A 178 -23.29 -3.78 -12.86
C GLU A 178 -23.68 -4.99 -12.01
N LYS A 179 -22.72 -5.87 -11.71
CA LYS A 179 -22.98 -7.12 -10.97
C LYS A 179 -22.47 -7.11 -9.53
N GLY A 180 -21.48 -6.28 -9.19
CA GLY A 180 -20.83 -6.30 -7.89
C GLY A 180 -19.85 -7.46 -7.69
N TRP A 181 -19.17 -7.47 -6.53
CA TRP A 181 -18.11 -8.43 -6.20
C TRP A 181 -18.61 -9.87 -6.02
N SER A 182 -19.89 -10.08 -5.68
CA SER A 182 -20.46 -11.42 -5.50
C SER A 182 -20.42 -12.27 -6.77
N TYR A 183 -20.25 -11.65 -7.95
CA TYR A 183 -20.22 -12.33 -9.24
C TYR A 183 -18.85 -12.27 -9.92
N THR A 184 -17.81 -11.75 -9.25
CA THR A 184 -16.46 -11.80 -9.83
C THR A 184 -15.86 -13.19 -9.66
N LYS A 185 -15.32 -13.72 -10.76
CA LYS A 185 -14.60 -14.99 -10.74
C LYS A 185 -13.36 -14.88 -9.84
N PRO A 186 -12.92 -15.99 -9.22
CA PRO A 186 -11.61 -16.04 -8.57
C PRO A 186 -10.50 -15.58 -9.54
N ASN A 187 -9.48 -14.89 -9.00
CA ASN A 187 -8.37 -14.38 -9.80
C ASN A 187 -8.83 -13.47 -10.96
N TYR A 188 -9.80 -12.57 -10.70
CA TYR A 188 -10.44 -11.72 -11.72
C TYR A 188 -9.40 -10.91 -12.53
N VAL A 189 -8.51 -10.20 -11.83
CA VAL A 189 -7.27 -9.68 -12.41
C VAL A 189 -6.18 -10.71 -12.11
N PRO A 190 -5.63 -11.40 -13.13
CA PRO A 190 -4.66 -12.46 -12.90
C PRO A 190 -3.41 -11.97 -12.18
N PHE A 191 -2.96 -12.74 -11.20
CA PHE A 191 -1.64 -12.56 -10.61
C PHE A 191 -0.54 -12.64 -11.68
N LEU A 192 0.55 -11.93 -11.41
CA LEU A 192 1.78 -12.02 -12.20
C LEU A 192 2.34 -13.44 -12.14
N SER A 193 2.79 -13.96 -13.29
CA SER A 193 3.30 -15.32 -13.42
C SER A 193 4.70 -15.42 -14.05
N THR A 194 5.21 -14.33 -14.62
CA THR A 194 6.49 -14.30 -15.33
C THR A 194 7.33 -13.16 -14.78
N THR A 195 8.61 -13.43 -14.47
CA THR A 195 9.53 -12.45 -13.89
C THR A 195 10.37 -11.74 -14.95
N TYR A 196 11.00 -10.65 -14.54
CA TYR A 196 12.09 -10.02 -15.29
C TYR A 196 13.33 -10.96 -15.30
N PRO A 197 14.04 -11.12 -16.44
CA PRO A 197 13.90 -10.36 -17.69
C PRO A 197 12.98 -10.97 -18.75
N GLU A 198 12.35 -12.11 -18.50
CA GLU A 198 11.47 -12.76 -19.49
C GLU A 198 10.26 -11.88 -19.84
N ASP A 199 9.63 -11.26 -18.84
CA ASP A 199 8.77 -10.08 -19.05
C ASP A 199 9.61 -8.81 -18.80
N PRO A 200 9.85 -7.95 -19.82
CA PRO A 200 10.59 -6.71 -19.65
C PRO A 200 10.00 -5.74 -18.63
N ASN A 201 8.69 -5.83 -18.35
CA ASN A 201 8.01 -5.04 -17.32
C ASN A 201 7.55 -5.91 -16.14
N GLY A 202 8.05 -7.15 -16.04
CA GLY A 202 7.70 -8.09 -14.98
C GLY A 202 8.34 -7.73 -13.62
N PRO A 203 7.84 -8.35 -12.55
CA PRO A 203 8.44 -8.24 -11.22
C PRO A 203 9.81 -8.94 -11.18
N ASN A 204 10.61 -8.63 -10.18
CA ASN A 204 11.84 -9.37 -9.90
C ASN A 204 11.53 -10.77 -9.37
N GLU A 205 10.49 -10.89 -8.56
CA GLU A 205 10.13 -12.11 -7.85
C GLU A 205 8.61 -12.27 -7.79
N LEU A 206 8.15 -13.51 -7.67
CA LEU A 206 6.74 -13.81 -7.40
C LEU A 206 6.55 -13.99 -5.89
N CYS A 207 5.50 -13.38 -5.34
CA CYS A 207 5.16 -13.52 -3.93
C CYS A 207 4.50 -14.88 -3.67
N GLU A 208 4.77 -15.45 -2.50
CA GLU A 208 4.13 -16.69 -2.06
C GLU A 208 2.67 -16.45 -1.64
N ASN A 209 1.77 -17.37 -2.01
CA ASN A 209 0.37 -17.40 -1.58
C ASN A 209 -0.38 -16.07 -1.72
N PRO A 210 -0.36 -15.41 -2.90
CA PRO A 210 -1.08 -14.15 -3.10
C PRO A 210 -2.58 -14.36 -2.86
N MET A 211 -3.23 -13.31 -2.37
CA MET A 211 -4.64 -13.33 -2.00
C MET A 211 -5.46 -12.46 -2.95
N LEU A 212 -6.63 -12.96 -3.34
CA LEU A 212 -7.69 -12.20 -3.99
C LEU A 212 -9.04 -12.88 -3.72
N TRP A 213 -10.11 -12.09 -3.67
CA TRP A 213 -11.49 -12.57 -3.56
C TRP A 213 -11.75 -13.81 -4.44
N PRO A 214 -12.32 -14.91 -3.88
CA PRO A 214 -13.04 -15.00 -2.61
C PRO A 214 -12.19 -15.28 -1.36
N ASP A 215 -10.86 -15.28 -1.44
CA ASP A 215 -10.01 -15.44 -0.25
C ASP A 215 -10.13 -14.22 0.67
N THR A 216 -10.45 -14.46 1.95
CA THR A 216 -10.67 -13.42 2.97
C THR A 216 -9.64 -13.43 4.10
N ARG A 217 -8.45 -14.01 3.89
CA ARG A 217 -7.37 -13.97 4.89
C ARG A 217 -7.05 -12.54 5.30
N VAL A 218 -6.61 -12.38 6.54
CA VAL A 218 -6.32 -11.06 7.10
C VAL A 218 -4.92 -10.63 6.69
N VAL A 219 -4.81 -9.40 6.15
CA VAL A 219 -3.50 -8.75 6.00
C VAL A 219 -2.94 -8.51 7.41
N PRO A 220 -1.74 -9.02 7.77
CA PRO A 220 -1.22 -8.90 9.13
C PRO A 220 -1.05 -7.45 9.55
N PHE A 221 -1.27 -7.18 10.83
CA PHE A 221 -1.17 -5.85 11.42
C PHE A 221 0.29 -5.55 11.78
N HIS A 222 0.78 -4.36 11.44
CA HIS A 222 2.09 -3.92 11.94
C HIS A 222 2.11 -3.52 13.42
N TYR A 223 0.94 -3.41 14.05
CA TYR A 223 0.73 -2.95 15.41
C TYR A 223 0.04 -4.01 16.25
N GLU A 224 0.24 -3.93 17.56
CA GLU A 224 -0.41 -4.80 18.55
C GLU A 224 -1.80 -4.26 18.91
N HIS A 225 -2.63 -5.12 19.50
CA HIS A 225 -3.92 -4.69 20.03
C HIS A 225 -3.70 -3.67 21.17
N PRO A 226 -4.27 -2.46 21.10
CA PRO A 226 -3.86 -1.31 21.92
C PRO A 226 -4.18 -1.44 23.42
N ILE A 227 -5.01 -2.42 23.82
CA ILE A 227 -5.37 -2.66 25.22
C ILE A 227 -4.63 -3.86 25.81
N THR A 228 -4.36 -4.88 24.99
CA THR A 228 -3.72 -6.12 25.48
C THR A 228 -2.22 -6.13 25.25
N GLY A 229 -1.71 -5.36 24.27
CA GLY A 229 -0.32 -5.40 23.86
C GLY A 229 0.06 -6.67 23.09
N GLU A 230 -0.93 -7.43 22.62
CA GLU A 230 -0.70 -8.71 21.94
C GLU A 230 -0.95 -8.60 20.44
N GLN A 231 -0.20 -9.36 19.65
CA GLN A 231 -0.50 -9.58 18.24
C GLN A 231 -1.73 -10.48 18.09
N VAL A 232 -2.47 -10.32 16.99
CA VAL A 232 -3.54 -11.26 16.63
C VAL A 232 -2.91 -12.62 16.33
N ALA A 233 -3.49 -13.71 16.86
CA ALA A 233 -2.95 -15.05 16.67
C ALA A 233 -2.96 -15.45 15.19
N ASP A 234 -1.94 -16.20 14.76
CA ASP A 234 -1.79 -16.61 13.35
C ASP A 234 -3.02 -17.35 12.81
N ASP A 235 -3.66 -18.21 13.62
CA ASP A 235 -4.87 -18.92 13.19
C ASP A 235 -6.07 -18.00 12.96
N ASP A 236 -6.16 -16.89 13.69
CA ASP A 236 -7.23 -15.87 13.53
C ASP A 236 -7.02 -15.01 12.28
N LEU A 237 -5.84 -15.06 11.65
CA LEU A 237 -5.54 -14.38 10.39
C LEU A 237 -5.89 -15.22 9.15
N ARG A 238 -6.34 -16.46 9.35
CA ARG A 238 -6.69 -17.41 8.28
C ARG A 238 -8.16 -17.28 7.86
N ALA A 239 -8.54 -17.96 6.78
CA ALA A 239 -9.90 -17.93 6.24
C ALA A 239 -10.40 -19.35 5.89
N PRO A 240 -10.83 -20.16 6.89
CA PRO A 240 -11.44 -21.45 6.65
C PRO A 240 -12.85 -21.31 6.08
N GLU A 241 -13.35 -22.40 5.49
CA GLU A 241 -14.75 -22.50 5.12
C GLU A 241 -15.65 -22.34 6.36
N TYR A 242 -16.89 -21.90 6.16
CA TYR A 242 -17.81 -21.61 7.24
C TYR A 242 -18.01 -22.83 8.16
N GLY A 243 -17.61 -22.68 9.43
CA GLY A 243 -17.69 -23.72 10.46
C GLY A 243 -16.53 -24.72 10.47
N GLN A 244 -15.51 -24.55 9.63
CA GLN A 244 -14.32 -25.41 9.60
C GLN A 244 -13.18 -24.86 10.47
N ASP A 245 -12.29 -25.77 10.88
CA ASP A 245 -11.11 -25.46 11.68
C ASP A 245 -10.10 -24.60 10.88
N PRO A 246 -9.43 -23.59 11.48
CA PRO A 246 -8.44 -22.77 10.79
C PRO A 246 -7.35 -23.56 10.07
N SER A 247 -6.93 -24.71 10.64
CA SER A 247 -5.91 -25.60 10.06
C SER A 247 -6.26 -26.13 8.66
N SER A 248 -7.55 -26.18 8.31
CA SER A 248 -8.05 -26.64 7.01
C SER A 248 -7.84 -25.66 5.85
N SER A 249 -7.47 -24.41 6.15
CA SER A 249 -7.37 -23.32 5.17
C SER A 249 -5.94 -23.02 4.73
N THR A 250 -5.76 -22.10 3.79
CA THR A 250 -4.41 -21.59 3.48
C THR A 250 -3.81 -20.91 4.73
N PRO A 251 -2.48 -21.05 4.98
CA PRO A 251 -1.84 -20.36 6.09
C PRO A 251 -2.03 -18.83 6.05
N ALA A 252 -1.87 -18.21 7.21
CA ALA A 252 -1.89 -16.76 7.35
C ALA A 252 -0.89 -16.11 6.39
N LEU A 253 -1.25 -14.93 5.90
CA LEU A 253 -0.35 -14.12 5.08
C LEU A 253 0.88 -13.73 5.91
N LYS A 254 2.04 -13.65 5.25
CA LYS A 254 3.28 -13.17 5.86
C LYS A 254 3.73 -11.93 5.12
N LEU A 255 3.91 -10.83 5.85
CA LEU A 255 4.51 -9.63 5.28
C LEU A 255 5.98 -9.91 5.00
N SER A 256 6.44 -9.60 3.79
CA SER A 256 7.87 -9.63 3.49
C SER A 256 8.63 -8.67 4.40
N LYS A 257 9.90 -8.96 4.66
CA LYS A 257 10.80 -8.12 5.44
C LYS A 257 11.94 -7.59 4.55
N PRO A 258 12.50 -6.41 4.84
CA PRO A 258 13.76 -5.99 4.21
C PRO A 258 14.88 -6.97 4.58
N ALA A 259 15.85 -7.14 3.70
CA ALA A 259 17.05 -7.95 3.98
C ALA A 259 18.00 -7.26 4.96
N SER A 260 17.88 -5.94 5.10
CA SER A 260 18.66 -5.11 6.02
C SER A 260 18.16 -5.14 7.47
N ASP A 261 16.99 -5.72 7.75
CA ASP A 261 16.54 -5.94 9.12
C ASP A 261 17.11 -7.30 9.61
N PRO A 262 17.86 -7.33 10.74
CA PRO A 262 18.43 -8.55 11.30
C PRO A 262 17.38 -9.52 11.89
#